data_AF-A0A9P7T7D5-F1
#
_entry.id   AF-A0A9P7T7D5-F1
#
_cell.length_a   1.000
_cell.length_b   1.000
_cell.length_c   1.000
_cell.angle_alpha   90.00
_cell.angle_beta   90.00
_cell.angle_gamma   90.00
#
_symmetry.space_group_name_H-M   'P 1'
#
loop_
_entity.id
_entity.type
_entity.pdbx_description
1 polymer ?
#
loop_
_entity_poly.entity_id
_entity_poly.type
_entity_poly.pdbx_seq_one_letter_code
_entity_poly.pdbx_strand_id
1 'polypeptide(L)'
;MRQAMLDRSDSFHLEIHPTVASQTKSLRTMLSTHRDSRRIAVRKYPDELVLPVVGCGRAIVRFRKETDVVYLMNLISDSNYVPPDFASEVQNLAVYAVHNLRDEHVPNAHETLPEVVLAIQGIFPNLKRLYNVWLVVFQPKDEISDESITKYVHQYMVETYGQETGLEEDTRSLFCWPVSHIHPDFSMGKVRTRRSPEEMEGIGLEVWSMVQFWSKRRYRTYNKLRRLYLNLPSANAGDDQDSSNSYDDDDTDSDDFESEGDDDDDGTDSDEFESEGVGDDDVVELDG
;
A
#
# COMPACT_ATOMS: atom_id res chain seq x y z
N MET A 1 -20.57 -4.67 -29.24
CA MET A 1 -20.00 -4.74 -27.87
C MET A 1 -19.36 -3.42 -27.42
N ARG A 2 -18.54 -2.73 -28.24
CA ARG A 2 -17.98 -1.38 -27.92
C ARG A 2 -19.02 -0.28 -27.64
N GLN A 3 -20.21 -0.34 -28.26
CA GLN A 3 -21.24 0.70 -28.09
C GLN A 3 -22.05 0.60 -26.77
N ALA A 4 -22.09 -0.57 -26.12
CA ALA A 4 -22.84 -0.77 -24.88
C ALA A 4 -22.05 -0.34 -23.62
N MET A 5 -20.76 0.00 -23.75
CA MET A 5 -19.94 0.53 -22.67
C MET A 5 -19.87 2.06 -22.64
N LEU A 6 -20.26 2.73 -23.72
CA LEU A 6 -20.21 4.20 -23.84
C LEU A 6 -21.46 4.91 -23.33
N ASP A 7 -22.56 4.16 -23.08
CA ASP A 7 -23.83 4.70 -22.58
C ASP A 7 -23.96 4.57 -21.05
N ARG A 8 -22.90 4.13 -20.37
CA ARG A 8 -22.82 4.10 -18.91
C ARG A 8 -22.33 5.46 -18.42
N SER A 9 -23.24 6.44 -18.44
CA SER A 9 -23.03 7.79 -17.94
C SER A 9 -22.29 7.79 -16.59
N ASP A 10 -21.22 8.57 -16.53
CA ASP A 10 -20.74 9.37 -15.39
C ASP A 10 -20.65 8.73 -14.00
N SER A 11 -20.44 7.42 -13.91
CA SER A 11 -20.22 6.78 -12.61
C SER A 11 -18.72 6.60 -12.35
N PHE A 12 -18.15 7.62 -11.69
CA PHE A 12 -16.83 7.53 -11.07
C PHE A 12 -16.87 6.41 -10.01
N HIS A 13 -16.25 5.27 -10.30
CA HIS A 13 -16.19 4.13 -9.39
C HIS A 13 -14.77 3.91 -8.90
N LEU A 14 -14.35 4.75 -7.95
CA LEU A 14 -13.19 4.45 -7.13
C LEU A 14 -13.62 3.46 -6.04
N GLU A 15 -13.14 2.23 -6.12
CA GLU A 15 -13.40 1.23 -5.08
C GLU A 15 -12.40 1.39 -3.93
N ILE A 16 -12.92 1.47 -2.71
CA ILE A 16 -12.10 1.60 -1.51
C ILE A 16 -11.59 0.22 -1.12
N HIS A 17 -10.27 0.04 -1.13
CA HIS A 17 -9.67 -1.22 -0.70
C HIS A 17 -9.99 -1.50 0.79
N PRO A 18 -10.34 -2.75 1.19
CA PRO A 18 -10.72 -3.08 2.56
C PRO A 18 -9.69 -2.67 3.63
N THR A 19 -8.40 -2.64 3.26
CA THR A 19 -7.32 -2.21 4.16
C THR A 19 -7.46 -0.77 4.65
N VAL A 20 -8.17 0.11 3.94
CA VAL A 20 -8.32 1.53 4.34
C VAL A 20 -8.99 1.64 5.71
N ALA A 21 -9.93 0.74 6.03
CA ALA A 21 -10.57 0.70 7.33
C ALA A 21 -9.56 0.44 8.46
N SER A 22 -8.67 -0.53 8.27
CA SER A 22 -7.61 -0.88 9.23
C SER A 22 -6.55 0.21 9.32
N GLN A 23 -6.09 0.75 8.19
CA GLN A 23 -5.07 1.81 8.14
C GLN A 23 -5.52 3.10 8.83
N THR A 24 -6.82 3.42 8.79
CA THR A 24 -7.40 4.61 9.41
C THR A 24 -7.94 4.37 10.82
N LYS A 25 -7.94 3.13 11.34
CA LYS A 25 -8.59 2.74 12.61
C LYS A 25 -8.16 3.62 13.78
N SER A 26 -6.85 3.81 13.97
CA SER A 26 -6.32 4.63 15.06
C SER A 26 -6.71 6.10 14.93
N LEU A 27 -6.67 6.66 13.72
CA LEU A 27 -7.06 8.06 13.49
C LEU A 27 -8.56 8.26 13.71
N ARG A 28 -9.40 7.36 13.19
CA ARG A 28 -10.85 7.38 13.42
C ARG A 28 -11.19 7.28 14.91
N THR A 29 -10.49 6.41 15.64
CA THR A 29 -10.61 6.30 17.09
C THR A 29 -10.27 7.63 17.77
N MET A 30 -9.11 8.24 17.45
CA MET A 30 -8.73 9.54 18.02
C MET A 30 -9.75 10.66 17.72
N LEU A 31 -10.35 10.64 16.53
CA LEU A 31 -11.37 11.62 16.14
C LEU A 31 -12.70 11.41 16.88
N SER A 32 -13.03 10.17 17.27
CA SER A 32 -14.28 9.83 17.95
C SER A 32 -14.21 9.91 19.48
N THR A 33 -13.04 9.80 20.11
CA THR A 33 -12.94 9.70 21.59
C THR A 33 -13.30 11.00 22.34
N HIS A 34 -12.49 12.05 22.24
CA HIS A 34 -12.64 13.27 23.04
C HIS A 34 -12.28 14.53 22.21
N ARG A 35 -12.81 15.69 22.62
CA ARG A 35 -12.61 16.98 21.94
C ARG A 35 -11.12 17.34 21.77
N ASP A 36 -10.29 17.07 22.78
CA ASP A 36 -8.86 17.34 22.72
C ASP A 36 -8.11 16.40 21.78
N SER A 37 -8.41 15.10 21.83
CA SER A 37 -7.87 14.10 20.89
C SER A 37 -8.20 14.44 19.45
N ARG A 38 -9.45 14.84 19.20
CA ARG A 38 -9.91 15.31 17.89
C ARG A 38 -9.16 16.55 17.44
N ARG A 39 -8.97 17.54 18.32
CA ARG A 39 -8.21 18.77 18.00
C ARG A 39 -6.75 18.45 17.63
N ILE A 40 -6.11 17.52 18.35
CA ILE A 40 -4.75 17.07 18.03
C ILE A 40 -4.73 16.35 16.67
N ALA A 41 -5.68 15.45 16.43
CA ALA A 41 -5.79 14.69 15.18
C ALA A 41 -5.98 15.61 13.97
N VAL A 42 -6.93 16.56 14.03
CA VAL A 42 -7.18 17.53 12.95
C VAL A 42 -5.99 18.46 12.72
N ARG A 43 -5.28 18.87 13.79
CA ARG A 43 -4.04 19.65 13.62
C ARG A 43 -2.93 18.84 12.94
N LYS A 44 -2.87 17.53 13.19
CA LYS A 44 -1.85 16.65 12.63
C LYS A 44 -2.18 16.22 11.19
N TYR A 45 -3.45 15.98 10.89
CA TYR A 45 -3.99 15.54 9.60
C TYR A 45 -5.09 16.53 9.17
N PRO A 46 -4.68 17.70 8.66
CA PRO A 46 -5.61 18.79 8.37
C PRO A 46 -6.37 18.61 7.06
N ASP A 47 -5.86 17.76 6.15
CA ASP A 47 -6.43 17.58 4.82
C ASP A 47 -7.48 16.46 4.81
N GLU A 48 -8.41 16.54 3.87
CA GLU A 48 -9.54 15.63 3.74
C GLU A 48 -9.58 15.05 2.34
N LEU A 49 -9.65 13.73 2.25
CA LEU A 49 -9.85 13.00 1.00
C LEU A 49 -11.28 12.47 0.98
N VAL A 50 -12.07 12.98 0.04
CA VAL A 50 -13.48 12.60 -0.11
C VAL A 50 -13.56 11.40 -1.04
N LEU A 51 -14.07 10.28 -0.51
CA LEU A 51 -14.25 9.02 -1.22
C LEU A 51 -15.73 8.79 -1.50
N PRO A 52 -16.13 8.54 -2.76
CA PRO A 52 -17.50 8.12 -3.05
C PRO A 52 -17.71 6.70 -2.52
N VAL A 53 -18.76 6.50 -1.72
CA VAL A 53 -19.14 5.16 -1.23
C VAL A 53 -20.49 4.79 -1.83
N VAL A 54 -20.51 3.71 -2.60
CA VAL A 54 -21.73 3.19 -3.21
C VAL A 54 -22.76 2.91 -2.11
N GLY A 55 -23.93 3.54 -2.20
CA GLY A 55 -25.04 3.34 -1.27
C GLY A 55 -24.93 4.03 0.09
N CYS A 56 -23.78 4.62 0.45
CA CYS A 56 -23.58 5.26 1.77
C CYS A 56 -23.18 6.74 1.69
N GLY A 57 -23.22 7.35 0.50
CA GLY A 57 -22.87 8.76 0.30
C GLY A 57 -21.37 8.98 0.15
N ARG A 58 -20.77 9.80 1.03
CA ARG A 58 -19.36 10.18 0.98
C ARG A 58 -18.65 9.74 2.25
N ALA A 59 -17.50 9.09 2.11
CA ALA A 59 -16.57 8.87 3.22
C ALA A 59 -15.47 9.93 3.18
N ILE A 60 -15.06 10.41 4.36
CA ILE A 60 -13.97 11.36 4.50
C ILE A 60 -12.81 10.67 5.20
N VAL A 61 -11.66 10.62 4.53
CA VAL A 61 -10.40 10.16 5.11
C VAL A 61 -9.53 11.37 5.38
N ARG A 62 -9.20 11.60 6.65
CA ARG A 62 -8.21 12.63 7.00
C ARG A 62 -6.80 12.13 6.77
N PHE A 63 -5.98 12.97 6.17
CA PHE A 63 -4.59 12.67 5.86
C PHE A 63 -3.73 13.94 5.91
N ARG A 64 -2.44 13.80 5.66
CA ARG A 64 -1.52 14.92 5.45
C ARG A 64 -0.97 14.84 4.04
N LYS A 65 -1.45 15.70 3.15
CA LYS A 65 -1.13 15.59 1.71
C LYS A 65 0.36 15.71 1.41
N GLU A 66 1.13 16.43 2.23
CA GLU A 66 2.57 16.61 1.98
C GLU A 66 3.39 15.33 2.20
N THR A 67 2.93 14.42 3.08
CA THR A 67 3.70 13.24 3.52
C THR A 67 3.03 11.91 3.25
N ASP A 68 1.71 11.86 3.35
CA ASP A 68 0.96 10.62 3.21
C ASP A 68 0.85 10.28 1.72
N VAL A 69 0.91 8.99 1.41
CA VAL A 69 0.89 8.45 0.04
C VAL A 69 -0.46 7.78 -0.20
N VAL A 70 -1.15 8.20 -1.25
CA VAL A 70 -2.37 7.53 -1.73
C VAL A 70 -1.95 6.40 -2.66
N TYR A 71 -2.35 5.18 -2.37
CA TYR A 71 -2.01 4.01 -3.18
C TYR A 71 -3.19 3.56 -4.03
N LEU A 72 -3.00 3.54 -5.35
CA LEU A 72 -3.94 3.00 -6.33
C LEU A 72 -3.40 1.68 -6.87
N MET A 73 -4.15 0.61 -6.63
CA MET A 73 -3.78 -0.72 -7.11
C MET A 73 -3.82 -0.79 -8.64
N ASN A 74 -4.83 -0.16 -9.25
CA ASN A 74 -4.97 -0.06 -10.70
C ASN A 74 -5.34 1.37 -11.08
N LEU A 75 -4.66 1.91 -12.07
CA LEU A 75 -5.00 3.19 -12.70
C LEU A 75 -5.26 2.95 -14.18
N ILE A 76 -6.44 3.30 -14.66
CA ILE A 76 -6.73 3.38 -16.09
C ILE A 76 -6.46 4.82 -16.55
N SER A 77 -5.57 5.05 -17.52
CA SER A 77 -5.19 6.42 -17.93
C SER A 77 -6.26 7.14 -18.75
N ASP A 78 -7.11 6.38 -19.42
CA ASP A 78 -7.99 6.84 -20.50
C ASP A 78 -9.45 7.06 -20.06
N SER A 79 -9.69 7.05 -18.75
CA SER A 79 -11.04 7.10 -18.19
C SER A 79 -11.13 8.02 -16.99
N ASN A 80 -12.21 8.79 -16.92
CA ASN A 80 -12.51 9.70 -15.82
C ASN A 80 -13.24 8.95 -14.68
N TYR A 81 -12.59 8.01 -13.98
CA TYR A 81 -13.17 7.36 -12.78
C TYR A 81 -12.62 7.94 -11.47
N VAL A 82 -11.62 8.82 -11.55
CA VAL A 82 -11.12 9.57 -10.40
C VAL A 82 -11.95 10.85 -10.23
N PRO A 83 -12.64 11.04 -9.10
CA PRO A 83 -13.38 12.27 -8.85
C PRO A 83 -12.46 13.50 -8.89
N PRO A 84 -12.87 14.65 -9.47
CA PRO A 84 -12.03 15.84 -9.53
C PRO A 84 -11.53 16.30 -8.15
N ASP A 85 -12.41 16.34 -7.15
CA ASP A 85 -12.08 16.74 -5.77
C ASP A 85 -11.12 15.75 -5.10
N PHE A 86 -11.13 14.47 -5.50
CA PHE A 86 -10.15 13.50 -5.02
C PHE A 86 -8.78 13.81 -5.62
N ALA A 87 -8.73 14.01 -6.93
CA ALA A 87 -7.46 14.14 -7.64
C ALA A 87 -6.71 15.45 -7.30
N SER A 88 -7.44 16.52 -7.01
CA SER A 88 -6.85 17.79 -6.58
C SER A 88 -6.18 17.73 -5.21
N GLU A 89 -6.61 16.83 -4.31
CA GLU A 89 -6.04 16.74 -2.97
C GLU A 89 -4.76 15.89 -2.91
N VAL A 90 -4.54 15.03 -3.89
CA VAL A 90 -3.41 14.08 -3.89
C VAL A 90 -2.12 14.75 -4.38
N GLN A 91 -1.10 14.79 -3.50
CA GLN A 91 0.26 15.23 -3.86
C GLN A 91 1.28 14.08 -3.97
N ASN A 92 1.04 12.96 -3.27
CA ASN A 92 1.89 11.78 -3.34
C ASN A 92 1.04 10.58 -3.74
N LEU A 93 1.31 10.01 -4.90
CA LEU A 93 0.56 8.90 -5.48
C LEU A 93 1.46 7.69 -5.66
N ALA A 94 1.04 6.52 -5.21
CA ALA A 94 1.66 5.25 -5.55
C ALA A 94 0.74 4.47 -6.48
N VAL A 95 1.28 3.91 -7.56
CA VAL A 95 0.50 3.13 -8.53
C VAL A 95 1.18 1.79 -8.77
N TYR A 96 0.42 0.70 -8.67
CA TYR A 96 0.94 -0.64 -8.99
C TYR A 96 0.86 -0.98 -10.47
N ALA A 97 -0.31 -0.80 -11.08
CA ALA A 97 -0.49 -1.04 -12.51
C ALA A 97 -1.18 0.15 -13.18
N VAL A 98 -0.64 0.58 -14.33
CA VAL A 98 -1.31 1.53 -15.22
C VAL A 98 -1.75 0.82 -16.48
N HIS A 99 -3.06 0.87 -16.76
CA HIS A 99 -3.68 0.28 -17.93
C HIS A 99 -4.08 1.37 -18.92
N ASN A 100 -3.72 1.22 -20.19
CA ASN A 100 -4.20 2.05 -21.27
C ASN A 100 -5.20 1.25 -22.12
N LEU A 101 -6.47 1.63 -22.11
CA LEU A 101 -7.53 0.90 -22.84
C LEU A 101 -7.38 0.98 -24.37
N ARG A 102 -6.57 1.90 -24.90
CA ARG A 102 -6.32 2.02 -26.34
C ARG A 102 -5.25 1.07 -26.84
N ASP A 103 -4.40 0.55 -25.97
CA ASP A 103 -3.38 -0.41 -26.36
C ASP A 103 -3.95 -1.83 -26.21
N GLU A 104 -4.14 -2.53 -27.33
CA GLU A 104 -4.60 -3.91 -27.34
C GLU A 104 -3.49 -4.87 -26.84
N HIS A 105 -2.24 -4.42 -26.83
CA HIS A 105 -1.18 -5.12 -26.12
C HIS A 105 -1.25 -4.69 -24.68
N VAL A 106 -1.23 -5.65 -23.75
CA VAL A 106 -1.02 -5.37 -22.32
C VAL A 106 0.49 -5.33 -22.12
N PRO A 107 1.16 -4.16 -22.25
CA PRO A 107 2.55 -4.06 -21.85
C PRO A 107 2.65 -4.47 -20.37
N ASN A 108 3.76 -5.11 -20.01
CA ASN A 108 4.07 -5.40 -18.61
C ASN A 108 3.83 -4.14 -17.79
N ALA A 109 2.99 -4.24 -16.75
CA ALA A 109 2.48 -3.12 -15.95
C ALA A 109 3.58 -2.17 -15.40
N HIS A 110 4.82 -2.63 -15.40
CA HIS A 110 5.99 -1.94 -14.87
C HIS A 110 6.76 -1.09 -15.88
N GLU A 111 6.61 -1.30 -17.19
CA GLU A 111 7.38 -0.60 -18.23
C GLU A 111 6.68 0.66 -18.76
N THR A 112 5.40 0.86 -18.43
CA THR A 112 4.56 1.91 -19.02
C THR A 112 4.58 3.24 -18.28
N LEU A 113 5.02 3.27 -17.00
CA LEU A 113 4.91 4.47 -16.18
C LEU A 113 5.49 5.73 -16.84
N PRO A 114 6.70 5.71 -17.46
CA PRO A 114 7.27 6.88 -18.13
C PRO A 114 6.37 7.43 -19.24
N GLU A 115 5.70 6.54 -19.98
CA GLU A 115 4.88 6.87 -21.13
C GLU A 115 3.55 7.52 -20.70
N VAL A 116 3.03 7.11 -19.53
CA VAL A 116 1.76 7.58 -18.98
C VAL A 116 1.89 8.72 -17.96
N VAL A 117 3.09 9.10 -17.53
CA VAL A 117 3.30 10.17 -16.53
C VAL A 117 2.52 11.45 -16.84
N LEU A 118 2.52 11.91 -18.10
CA LEU A 118 1.79 13.12 -18.48
C LEU A 118 0.27 12.96 -18.36
N ALA A 119 -0.25 11.77 -18.66
CA ALA A 119 -1.66 11.47 -18.46
C ALA A 119 -2.01 11.45 -16.96
N ILE A 120 -1.14 10.85 -16.13
CA ILE A 120 -1.29 10.85 -14.67
C ILE A 120 -1.29 12.28 -14.14
N GLN A 121 -0.38 13.14 -14.60
CA GLN A 121 -0.34 14.54 -14.19
C GLN A 121 -1.57 15.32 -14.62
N GLY A 122 -2.13 15.00 -15.80
CA GLY A 122 -3.41 15.55 -16.26
C GLY A 122 -4.58 15.15 -15.34
N ILE A 123 -4.55 13.94 -14.78
CA ILE A 123 -5.56 13.47 -13.82
C ILE A 123 -5.33 14.10 -12.44
N PHE A 124 -4.09 14.16 -11.97
CA PHE A 124 -3.67 14.63 -10.65
C PHE A 124 -2.86 15.94 -10.77
N PRO A 125 -3.53 17.10 -10.86
CA PRO A 125 -2.86 18.38 -11.17
C PRO A 125 -1.91 18.86 -10.07
N ASN A 126 -2.10 18.43 -8.82
CA ASN A 126 -1.28 18.82 -7.68
C ASN A 126 -0.22 17.77 -7.31
N LEU A 127 0.01 16.78 -8.18
CA LEU A 127 0.94 15.69 -7.94
C LEU A 127 2.38 16.20 -7.89
N LYS A 128 3.07 15.90 -6.78
CA LYS A 128 4.48 16.20 -6.55
C LYS A 128 5.35 14.97 -6.61
N ARG A 129 4.82 13.82 -6.18
CA ARG A 129 5.55 12.55 -6.14
C ARG A 129 4.71 11.41 -6.69
N LEU A 130 5.28 10.67 -7.62
CA LEU A 130 4.70 9.46 -8.19
C LEU A 130 5.60 8.26 -7.86
N TYR A 131 5.06 7.28 -7.16
CA TYR A 131 5.74 6.05 -6.81
C TYR A 131 5.29 4.91 -7.73
N ASN A 132 6.24 4.33 -8.46
CA ASN A 132 6.04 3.07 -9.19
C ASN A 132 6.11 1.91 -8.21
N VAL A 133 5.02 1.18 -7.99
CA VAL A 133 5.01 0.06 -7.04
C VAL A 133 5.45 -1.23 -7.72
N TRP A 134 6.54 -1.81 -7.22
CA TRP A 134 7.11 -3.06 -7.67
C TRP A 134 6.76 -4.19 -6.71
N LEU A 135 6.10 -5.24 -7.20
CA LEU A 135 5.89 -6.46 -6.42
C LEU A 135 7.12 -7.35 -6.49
N VAL A 136 7.64 -7.74 -5.32
CA VAL A 136 8.79 -8.66 -5.20
C VAL A 136 8.42 -10.12 -5.53
N VAL A 137 7.27 -10.34 -6.17
CA VAL A 137 6.84 -11.68 -6.61
C VAL A 137 7.70 -12.16 -7.79
N PHE A 138 8.22 -11.23 -8.61
CA PHE A 138 8.77 -11.51 -9.94
C PHE A 138 10.28 -11.34 -10.10
N GLN A 139 11.02 -10.98 -9.04
CA GLN A 139 12.45 -10.71 -9.17
C GLN A 139 13.32 -11.89 -8.73
N PRO A 140 14.34 -12.26 -9.53
CA PRO A 140 15.47 -13.05 -9.05
C PRO A 140 16.08 -12.42 -7.79
N LYS A 141 16.67 -13.22 -6.90
CA LYS A 141 17.34 -12.73 -5.67
C LYS A 141 18.35 -11.60 -5.97
N ASP A 142 18.93 -11.60 -7.17
CA ASP A 142 19.97 -10.66 -7.62
C ASP A 142 19.43 -9.29 -8.03
N GLU A 143 18.10 -9.12 -8.18
CA GLU A 143 17.47 -7.85 -8.58
C GLU A 143 16.81 -7.10 -7.43
N ILE A 144 16.64 -7.74 -6.26
CA ILE A 144 16.20 -7.04 -5.05
C ILE A 144 17.34 -6.10 -4.68
N SER A 145 17.21 -4.82 -5.03
CA SER A 145 18.29 -3.88 -4.79
C SER A 145 18.59 -3.83 -3.29
N ASP A 146 19.88 -3.93 -2.94
CA ASP A 146 20.39 -3.77 -1.57
C ASP A 146 19.78 -2.53 -0.89
N GLU A 147 19.48 -1.51 -1.69
CA GLU A 147 18.90 -0.24 -1.30
C GLU A 147 17.52 -0.38 -0.62
N SER A 148 16.68 -1.32 -1.08
CA SER A 148 15.36 -1.62 -0.48
C SER A 148 15.47 -2.22 0.94
N ILE A 149 16.66 -2.69 1.30
CA ILE A 149 16.98 -3.39 2.55
C ILE A 149 17.78 -2.51 3.51
N THR A 150 18.26 -1.34 3.05
CA THR A 150 19.03 -0.39 3.88
C THR A 150 18.21 0.20 5.02
N LYS A 151 18.88 0.81 6.00
CA LYS A 151 18.23 1.51 7.13
C LYS A 151 17.54 2.82 6.73
N TYR A 152 17.71 3.26 5.48
CA TYR A 152 17.33 4.60 5.02
C TYR A 152 16.15 4.58 4.05
N VAL A 153 15.24 3.64 4.27
CA VAL A 153 13.97 3.55 3.56
C VAL A 153 12.82 3.80 4.53
N HIS A 154 11.82 4.54 4.07
CA HIS A 154 10.52 4.52 4.72
C HIS A 154 9.94 3.12 4.62
N GLN A 155 9.33 2.67 5.71
CA GLN A 155 8.69 1.36 5.80
C GLN A 155 7.27 1.55 6.30
N TYR A 156 6.31 0.96 5.61
CA TYR A 156 4.92 0.96 6.03
C TYR A 156 4.37 -0.47 5.95
N MET A 157 3.89 -0.97 7.08
CA MET A 157 3.32 -2.29 7.20
C MET A 157 1.80 -2.18 7.18
N VAL A 158 1.17 -2.93 6.27
CA VAL A 158 -0.28 -3.12 6.23
C VAL A 158 -0.56 -4.56 6.61
N GLU A 159 -1.33 -4.73 7.68
CA GLU A 159 -1.83 -6.03 8.15
C GLU A 159 -3.35 -6.02 8.03
N THR A 160 -3.89 -7.05 7.40
CA THR A 160 -5.33 -7.36 7.46
C THR A 160 -5.52 -8.65 8.19
N TYR A 161 -6.47 -8.65 9.11
CA TYR A 161 -6.92 -9.88 9.78
C TYR A 161 -8.18 -10.35 9.07
N GLY A 162 -8.20 -11.62 8.68
CA GLY A 162 -9.27 -12.17 7.82
C GLY A 162 -10.67 -11.88 8.37
N GLN A 163 -10.83 -12.04 9.68
CA GLN A 163 -12.07 -11.81 10.41
C GLN A 163 -12.61 -10.37 10.32
N GLU A 164 -11.75 -9.36 10.17
CA GLU A 164 -12.17 -7.95 10.04
C GLU A 164 -12.49 -7.56 8.59
N THR A 165 -12.02 -8.32 7.60
CA THR A 165 -12.05 -7.93 6.18
C THR A 165 -12.87 -8.88 5.30
N GLY A 166 -13.38 -9.99 5.86
CA GLY A 166 -14.05 -11.04 5.09
C GLY A 166 -13.08 -11.84 4.22
N LEU A 167 -11.78 -11.65 4.38
CA LEU A 167 -10.75 -12.47 3.74
C LEU A 167 -10.51 -13.72 4.58
N GLU A 168 -10.24 -14.85 3.93
CA GLU A 168 -10.02 -16.13 4.62
C GLU A 168 -8.65 -16.17 5.32
N GLU A 169 -7.70 -15.34 4.87
CA GLU A 169 -6.32 -15.33 5.36
C GLU A 169 -5.86 -13.94 5.81
N ASP A 170 -5.05 -13.93 6.87
CA ASP A 170 -4.34 -12.73 7.29
C ASP A 170 -3.30 -12.32 6.24
N THR A 171 -3.46 -11.13 5.66
CA THR A 171 -2.50 -10.60 4.70
C THR A 171 -1.53 -9.64 5.38
N ARG A 172 -0.27 -9.68 4.94
CA ARG A 172 0.78 -8.79 5.39
C ARG A 172 1.51 -8.23 4.16
N SER A 173 1.48 -6.91 4.02
CA SER A 173 2.16 -6.17 2.97
C SER A 173 3.14 -5.17 3.58
N LEU A 174 4.41 -5.28 3.24
CA LEU A 174 5.42 -4.27 3.59
C LEU A 174 5.71 -3.42 2.36
N PHE A 175 5.53 -2.11 2.50
CA PHE A 175 5.93 -1.11 1.51
C PHE A 175 7.25 -0.47 1.94
N CYS A 176 8.19 -0.37 1.01
CA CYS A 176 9.48 0.28 1.20
C CYS A 176 9.72 1.30 0.10
N TRP A 177 10.10 2.52 0.46
CA TRP A 177 10.45 3.57 -0.51
C TRP A 177 11.52 4.49 0.07
N PRO A 178 12.29 5.20 -0.77
CA PRO A 178 13.45 5.94 -0.32
C PRO A 178 13.06 7.20 0.45
N VAL A 179 13.99 7.64 1.30
CA VAL A 179 13.94 8.96 1.91
C VAL A 179 14.61 9.96 0.97
N SER A 180 13.83 10.88 0.41
CA SER A 180 14.26 11.78 -0.69
C SER A 180 15.55 12.57 -0.42
N HIS A 181 15.80 12.97 0.83
CA HIS A 181 16.98 13.79 1.19
C HIS A 181 18.22 12.98 1.56
N ILE A 182 18.11 11.66 1.76
CA ILE A 182 19.24 10.82 2.20
C ILE A 182 19.91 10.15 1.00
N HIS A 183 19.14 9.82 -0.05
CA HIS A 183 19.63 9.11 -1.22
C HIS A 183 19.14 9.74 -2.54
N PRO A 184 19.68 10.89 -2.96
CA PRO A 184 19.33 11.49 -4.26
C PRO A 184 19.70 10.56 -5.44
N ASP A 185 20.71 9.71 -5.26
CA ASP A 185 21.13 8.73 -6.28
C ASP A 185 20.14 7.56 -6.44
N PHE A 186 19.26 7.34 -5.44
CA PHE A 186 18.23 6.29 -5.48
C PHE A 186 17.12 6.61 -6.49
N SER A 187 16.82 7.89 -6.70
CA SER A 187 15.63 8.34 -7.45
C SER A 187 15.64 7.96 -8.92
N MET A 188 16.81 7.95 -9.57
CA MET A 188 16.86 8.07 -11.03
C MET A 188 17.61 6.95 -11.74
N GLY A 189 18.47 6.21 -11.05
CA GLY A 189 19.40 5.30 -11.72
C GLY A 189 18.82 3.95 -12.15
N LYS A 190 17.72 3.48 -11.54
CA LYS A 190 17.23 2.09 -11.74
C LYS A 190 15.79 1.97 -12.21
N VAL A 191 14.98 3.03 -12.11
CA VAL A 191 13.75 3.06 -12.89
C VAL A 191 14.20 3.19 -14.33
N ARG A 192 13.94 2.19 -15.18
CA ARG A 192 14.17 2.28 -16.63
C ARG A 192 13.18 3.28 -17.22
N THR A 193 13.28 4.55 -16.84
CA THR A 193 12.56 5.62 -17.50
C THR A 193 13.24 5.87 -18.83
N ARG A 194 12.48 5.79 -19.93
CA ARG A 194 12.96 6.22 -21.25
C ARG A 194 13.27 7.73 -21.29
N ARG A 195 12.72 8.49 -20.34
CA ARG A 195 12.94 9.92 -20.16
C ARG A 195 14.13 10.19 -19.27
N SER A 196 14.85 11.25 -19.58
CA SER A 196 15.98 11.68 -18.78
C SER A 196 15.51 12.34 -17.47
N PRO A 197 16.32 12.27 -16.40
CA PRO A 197 16.17 13.07 -15.20
C PRO A 197 15.71 14.52 -15.41
N GLU A 198 16.33 15.20 -16.36
CA GLU A 198 16.13 16.62 -16.63
C GLU A 198 14.73 16.91 -17.21
N GLU A 199 14.19 15.97 -18.02
CA GLU A 199 12.82 16.08 -18.54
C GLU A 199 11.79 15.97 -17.42
N MET A 200 12.06 15.13 -16.42
CA MET A 200 11.18 14.93 -15.26
C MET A 200 11.24 16.12 -14.30
N GLU A 201 12.44 16.68 -14.09
CA GLU A 201 12.64 17.89 -13.29
C GLU A 201 11.91 19.10 -13.91
N GLY A 202 11.92 19.23 -15.25
CA GLY A 202 11.21 20.30 -15.96
C GLY A 202 9.69 20.28 -15.75
N ILE A 203 9.11 19.13 -15.40
CA ILE A 203 7.68 18.96 -15.12
C ILE A 203 7.36 19.24 -13.65
N GLY A 204 8.37 19.31 -12.77
CA GLY A 204 8.20 19.50 -11.33
C GLY A 204 7.64 18.27 -10.61
N LEU A 205 7.74 17.08 -11.22
CA LEU A 205 7.24 15.82 -10.68
C LEU A 205 8.39 14.88 -10.35
N GLU A 206 8.49 14.46 -9.08
CA GLU A 206 9.45 13.45 -8.66
C GLU A 206 8.88 12.04 -8.90
N VAL A 207 9.61 11.18 -9.61
CA VAL A 207 9.24 9.77 -9.78
C VAL A 207 10.18 8.88 -9.00
N TRP A 208 9.60 7.99 -8.20
CA TRP A 208 10.33 7.13 -7.27
C TRP A 208 9.90 5.68 -7.42
N SER A 209 10.78 4.74 -7.07
CA SER A 209 10.39 3.34 -6.87
C SER A 209 9.85 3.13 -5.46
N MET A 210 8.78 2.36 -5.36
CA MET A 210 8.29 1.78 -4.11
C MET A 210 8.25 0.27 -4.28
N VAL A 211 8.79 -0.47 -3.31
CA VAL A 211 8.83 -1.93 -3.33
C VAL A 211 7.77 -2.46 -2.36
N GLN A 212 6.97 -3.41 -2.83
CA GLN A 212 5.95 -4.07 -2.02
C GLN A 212 6.26 -5.56 -1.87
N PHE A 213 6.44 -5.99 -0.62
CA PHE A 213 6.53 -7.39 -0.24
C PHE A 213 5.16 -7.88 0.15
N TRP A 214 4.48 -8.57 -0.77
CA TRP A 214 3.21 -9.24 -0.52
C TRP A 214 3.49 -10.65 0.02
N SER A 215 2.84 -11.03 1.12
CA SER A 215 2.80 -12.36 1.77
C SER A 215 3.79 -12.58 2.91
N LYS A 216 3.40 -13.46 3.83
CA LYS A 216 4.22 -13.90 4.97
C LYS A 216 5.57 -14.47 4.50
N ARG A 217 5.60 -15.26 3.42
CA ARG A 217 6.85 -15.85 2.86
C ARG A 217 7.83 -14.78 2.37
N ARG A 218 7.34 -13.77 1.66
CA ARG A 218 8.19 -12.69 1.12
C ARG A 218 8.67 -11.75 2.22
N TYR A 219 7.84 -11.46 3.22
CA TYR A 219 8.28 -10.72 4.39
C TYR A 219 9.38 -11.46 5.19
N ARG A 220 9.30 -12.79 5.32
CA ARG A 220 10.40 -13.59 5.89
C ARG A 220 11.68 -13.44 5.07
N THR A 221 11.57 -13.45 3.74
CA THR A 221 12.71 -13.24 2.82
C THR A 221 13.34 -11.86 3.03
N TYR A 222 12.53 -10.81 3.08
CA TYR A 222 12.98 -9.44 3.41
C TYR A 222 13.74 -9.41 4.74
N ASN A 223 13.20 -10.02 5.80
CA ASN A 223 13.88 -10.06 7.10
C ASN A 223 15.20 -10.82 7.07
N LYS A 224 15.28 -11.93 6.31
CA LYS A 224 16.54 -12.66 6.09
C LYS A 224 17.57 -11.76 5.40
N LEU A 225 17.20 -11.14 4.29
CA LEU A 225 18.09 -10.23 3.54
C LEU A 225 18.53 -9.04 4.40
N ARG A 226 17.60 -8.44 5.16
CA ARG A 226 17.91 -7.36 6.09
C ARG A 226 18.88 -7.76 7.18
N ARG A 227 18.73 -8.96 7.75
CA ARG A 227 19.69 -9.48 8.72
C ARG A 227 21.06 -9.68 8.09
N LEU A 228 21.14 -10.25 6.90
CA LEU A 228 22.40 -10.43 6.19
C LEU A 228 23.07 -9.08 5.92
N TYR A 229 22.34 -8.11 5.37
CA TYR A 229 22.85 -6.77 5.09
C TYR A 229 23.33 -6.03 6.34
N LEU A 230 22.58 -6.12 7.44
CA LEU A 230 22.94 -5.46 8.70
C LEU A 230 24.07 -6.14 9.46
N ASN A 231 24.27 -7.44 9.22
CA ASN A 231 25.30 -8.26 9.86
C ASN A 231 26.49 -8.53 8.93
N LEU A 232 26.56 -7.89 7.75
CA LEU A 232 27.72 -8.00 6.89
C LEU A 232 28.94 -7.52 7.72
N PRO A 233 29.94 -8.39 7.94
CA PRO A 233 31.16 -7.98 8.61
C PRO A 233 31.68 -6.77 7.83
N SER A 234 31.82 -5.62 8.49
CA SER A 234 32.40 -4.45 7.87
C SER A 234 33.73 -4.89 7.26
N ALA A 235 33.83 -4.87 5.94
CA ALA A 235 34.92 -5.47 5.16
C ALA A 235 36.26 -4.70 5.30
N ASN A 236 36.53 -4.19 6.50
CA ASN A 236 37.78 -3.59 6.95
C ASN A 236 38.42 -4.39 8.11
N ALA A 237 37.91 -5.58 8.45
CA ALA A 237 38.64 -6.53 9.28
C ALA A 237 39.41 -7.50 8.35
N GLY A 238 40.65 -7.10 8.03
CA GLY A 238 41.75 -7.88 7.45
C GLY A 238 41.43 -9.13 6.64
N ASP A 239 41.82 -9.09 5.36
CA ASP A 239 42.22 -10.26 4.57
C ASP A 239 42.85 -11.35 5.45
N ASP A 240 42.18 -12.51 5.48
CA ASP A 240 42.77 -13.85 5.48
C ASP A 240 41.70 -14.83 6.02
N GLN A 241 40.96 -15.46 5.11
CA GLN A 241 40.92 -16.93 5.01
C GLN A 241 39.88 -17.40 3.99
N ASP A 242 40.39 -18.19 3.04
CA ASP A 242 39.66 -19.21 2.30
C ASP A 242 38.66 -19.94 3.20
N SER A 243 37.37 -19.83 2.90
CA SER A 243 36.38 -20.79 3.37
C SER A 243 35.32 -20.95 2.29
N SER A 244 35.53 -22.00 1.51
CA SER A 244 34.55 -22.61 0.63
C SER A 244 33.33 -23.06 1.43
N ASN A 245 32.30 -22.24 1.50
CA ASN A 245 30.98 -22.66 1.97
C ASN A 245 30.15 -23.13 0.76
N SER A 246 30.18 -24.45 0.52
CA SER A 246 29.13 -25.12 -0.23
C SER A 246 27.86 -25.07 0.60
N TYR A 247 26.89 -24.27 0.17
CA TYR A 247 25.56 -24.32 0.74
C TYR A 247 24.84 -25.52 0.13
N ASP A 248 24.74 -26.59 0.91
CA ASP A 248 23.80 -27.68 0.66
C ASP A 248 22.39 -27.15 0.91
N ASP A 249 21.63 -27.00 -0.18
CA ASP A 249 20.17 -26.89 -0.17
C ASP A 249 19.59 -28.26 0.22
N ASP A 250 19.38 -28.49 1.51
CA ASP A 250 18.44 -29.49 1.99
C ASP A 250 17.16 -28.78 2.45
N ASP A 251 16.30 -28.47 1.48
CA ASP A 251 14.87 -28.25 1.70
C ASP A 251 14.26 -29.62 2.07
N THR A 252 14.27 -29.96 3.36
CA THR A 252 13.43 -31.04 3.89
C THR A 252 12.08 -30.46 4.29
N ASP A 253 11.10 -30.60 3.40
CA ASP A 253 9.68 -30.53 3.75
C ASP A 253 9.39 -31.61 4.79
N SER A 254 9.24 -31.22 6.07
CA SER A 254 8.62 -32.07 7.09
C SER A 254 7.21 -31.55 7.35
N ASP A 255 6.26 -32.03 6.54
CA ASP A 255 4.84 -31.97 6.81
C ASP A 255 4.49 -33.01 7.90
N ASP A 256 4.83 -32.71 9.16
CA ASP A 256 4.34 -33.49 10.30
C ASP A 256 2.93 -33.02 10.67
N PHE A 257 1.96 -33.53 9.91
CA PHE A 257 0.58 -33.66 10.32
C PHE A 257 0.46 -34.87 11.26
N GLU A 258 0.56 -34.64 12.57
CA GLU A 258 0.05 -35.61 13.55
C GLU A 258 -1.38 -35.22 13.94
N SER A 259 -2.30 -35.95 13.32
CA SER A 259 -3.71 -36.07 13.63
C SER A 259 -3.90 -36.91 14.90
N GLU A 260 -5.04 -36.69 15.55
CA GLU A 260 -5.72 -37.51 16.57
C GLU A 260 -5.50 -37.15 18.04
N GLY A 261 -6.58 -36.61 18.60
CA GLY A 261 -6.82 -36.36 20.01
C GLY A 261 -8.29 -36.00 20.19
N ASP A 262 -9.17 -36.94 19.82
CA ASP A 262 -10.54 -36.97 20.33
C ASP A 262 -10.46 -37.12 21.85
N ASP A 263 -10.94 -36.13 22.58
CA ASP A 263 -11.38 -36.33 23.96
C ASP A 263 -12.70 -35.57 24.13
N ASP A 264 -13.75 -36.37 24.27
CA ASP A 264 -15.05 -35.99 24.79
C ASP A 264 -14.91 -35.32 26.17
N ASP A 265 -15.52 -34.15 26.36
CA ASP A 265 -16.05 -33.82 27.69
C ASP A 265 -17.38 -33.06 27.60
N ASP A 266 -18.35 -33.69 28.24
CA ASP A 266 -19.76 -33.34 28.40
C ASP A 266 -19.89 -32.41 29.61
N GLY A 267 -20.40 -31.20 29.39
CA GLY A 267 -20.49 -30.18 30.42
C GLY A 267 -21.60 -29.18 30.12
N THR A 268 -22.83 -29.63 30.32
CA THR A 268 -24.05 -28.82 30.33
C THR A 268 -24.04 -27.80 31.48
N ASP A 269 -24.34 -26.52 31.20
CA ASP A 269 -25.14 -25.58 32.02
C ASP A 269 -25.07 -24.20 31.33
N SER A 270 -26.07 -23.78 30.56
CA SER A 270 -27.35 -23.20 31.02
C SER A 270 -27.12 -22.07 32.04
N ASP A 271 -26.98 -20.84 31.57
CA ASP A 271 -27.46 -19.67 32.32
C ASP A 271 -27.90 -18.58 31.34
N GLU A 272 -29.22 -18.45 31.25
CA GLU A 272 -29.94 -17.31 30.72
C GLU A 272 -29.57 -16.05 31.54
N PHE A 273 -29.15 -14.99 30.88
CA PHE A 273 -29.28 -13.64 31.43
C PHE A 273 -30.15 -12.80 30.51
N GLU A 274 -31.39 -12.65 30.97
CA GLU A 274 -32.34 -11.65 30.53
C GLU A 274 -31.89 -10.24 30.92
N SER A 275 -32.13 -9.32 29.98
CA SER A 275 -32.46 -7.88 30.06
C SER A 275 -31.96 -7.00 31.22
N GLU A 276 -31.43 -5.83 30.84
CA GLU A 276 -31.85 -4.46 31.23
C GLU A 276 -30.80 -3.51 30.60
N GLY A 277 -31.05 -2.37 29.96
CA GLY A 277 -32.18 -1.48 29.83
C GLY A 277 -31.58 -0.15 29.31
N VAL A 278 -32.18 0.41 28.26
CA VAL A 278 -32.29 1.84 27.92
C VAL A 278 -31.05 2.74 27.99
N GLY A 279 -30.75 3.35 26.84
CA GLY A 279 -29.97 4.58 26.69
C GLY A 279 -30.12 5.13 25.28
N ASP A 280 -31.34 5.53 24.92
CA ASP A 280 -31.56 6.52 23.86
C ASP A 280 -30.78 7.78 24.24
N ASP A 281 -29.90 8.26 23.35
CA ASP A 281 -29.70 9.70 23.13
C ASP A 281 -28.79 9.96 21.91
N ASP A 282 -29.20 10.97 21.14
CA ASP A 282 -28.44 11.74 20.14
C ASP A 282 -28.33 11.22 18.70
N VAL A 283 -29.50 11.08 18.05
CA VAL A 283 -29.64 11.39 16.62
C VAL A 283 -29.58 12.90 16.45
N VAL A 284 -28.45 13.41 15.94
CA VAL A 284 -28.35 14.81 15.49
C VAL A 284 -28.79 14.85 14.02
N GLU A 285 -30.04 15.20 13.77
CA GLU A 285 -30.46 15.74 12.49
C GLU A 285 -29.70 17.03 12.21
N LEU A 286 -28.99 17.09 11.08
CA LEU A 286 -28.55 18.35 10.50
C LEU A 286 -29.47 18.64 9.32
N ASP A 287 -30.52 19.39 9.60
CA ASP A 287 -31.21 20.21 8.60
C ASP A 287 -30.30 21.38 8.21
N GLY A 288 -30.02 21.50 6.92
CA GLY A 288 -29.23 22.59 6.33
C GLY A 288 -28.78 22.29 4.91
#